data_AF-A0A1X2BE65-F1
#
_entry.id   AF-A0A1X2BE65-F1
#
_cell.length_a   1.000
_cell.length_b   1.000
_cell.length_c   1.000
_cell.angle_alpha   90.00
_cell.angle_beta   90.00
_cell.angle_gamma   90.00
#
_symmetry.space_group_name_H-M   'P 1'
#
loop_
_entity.id
_entity.type
_entity.pdbx_description
1 polymer ?
#
loop_
_entity_poly.entity_id
_entity_poly.type
_entity_poly.pdbx_seq_one_letter_code
_entity_poly.pdbx_strand_id
1 'polypeptide(L)'
;MALSVVDIDRWSPQAVREVFHAATGRAEVTFDVSRELASLTIFANSGGKTAEAAGHQNAGIRQDLDAHGHEALAVARAADRAADGIVNVQSKLASLRADAAAAELEVDAASNRVVAIPRLRYSAAEWARMLDKQAELQPRLDEIVAEANAVDEVLALAVNMADGDVPIPADAGPPVGPEGLTPTQRASDANEERLREERARLQAHIGQLQAQHDQLATQAATDYNNGVLDGDVMGQLAALSDQLTAAKGRMGELDSIEQALTRAPETYLTQLRIPDDPGQQVLAAVAVGNPDTAANVSVTVPGVGSTTRGTLPDMVSEARELRLEEQTQLLKAGKPASVAAIAWMGYTPPPNPLDTGSAWDLWRTMTDDQAKVGAADLSRYLQEVRVNNPTGHLTLLGHSYGSLTASLALQDLNAIGAHPVNDAVFYGSPGLELYSPAQLGLDHGEAYVMQAPQDLITNLVAPLAPVHGWGPNPYSTPGLIELSSHAGVDAGGIWRDGASGHADYPRTFLDASGHQQLRMSGYNLAAIAAGLPGNKVTPSLVPPILGGALPESPGGGR
;
A
#
# COMPACT_ATOMS: atom_id res chain seq x y z
N MET A 1 -29.00 -6.22 30.24
CA MET A 1 -30.42 -5.88 29.97
C MET A 1 -30.51 -5.63 28.48
N ALA A 2 -31.57 -6.08 27.80
CA ALA A 2 -31.71 -5.81 26.37
C ALA A 2 -31.95 -4.31 26.14
N LEU A 3 -31.28 -3.72 25.15
CA LEU A 3 -31.42 -2.31 24.80
C LEU A 3 -32.83 -1.98 24.31
N SER A 4 -33.27 -0.76 24.62
CA SER A 4 -34.47 -0.17 24.04
C SER A 4 -34.13 0.71 22.84
N VAL A 5 -35.12 0.99 21.99
CA VAL A 5 -34.99 1.98 20.91
C VAL A 5 -34.67 3.38 21.47
N VAL A 6 -35.12 3.70 22.69
CA VAL A 6 -34.73 4.93 23.40
C VAL A 6 -33.21 4.98 23.65
N ASP A 7 -32.58 3.85 23.93
CA ASP A 7 -31.13 3.78 24.16
C ASP A 7 -30.37 3.98 22.84
N ILE A 8 -30.83 3.34 21.76
CA ILE A 8 -30.27 3.47 20.41
C ILE A 8 -30.30 4.93 19.91
N ASP A 9 -31.40 5.64 20.16
CA ASP A 9 -31.56 7.04 19.77
C ASP A 9 -30.58 7.99 20.51
N ARG A 10 -30.10 7.58 21.69
CA ARG A 10 -29.17 8.38 22.50
C ARG A 10 -27.71 8.17 22.14
N TRP A 11 -27.39 7.12 21.38
CA TRP A 11 -26.02 6.84 20.99
C TRP A 11 -25.44 7.92 20.10
N SER A 12 -24.20 8.31 20.40
CA SER A 12 -23.41 9.23 19.59
C SER A 12 -22.27 8.46 18.94
N PRO A 13 -22.34 8.15 17.64
CA PRO A 13 -21.22 7.49 16.95
C PRO A 13 -19.98 8.38 16.93
N GLN A 14 -20.15 9.71 16.91
CA GLN A 14 -19.03 10.65 16.96
C GLN A 14 -18.28 10.59 18.29
N ALA A 15 -18.99 10.48 19.41
CA ALA A 15 -18.35 10.35 20.73
C ALA A 15 -17.54 9.04 20.83
N VAL A 16 -18.00 7.96 20.22
CA VAL A 16 -17.25 6.69 20.19
C VAL A 16 -16.02 6.81 19.28
N ARG A 17 -16.11 7.54 18.16
CA ARG A 17 -14.93 7.82 17.31
C ARG A 17 -13.87 8.68 18.01
N GLU A 18 -14.25 9.56 18.93
CA GLU A 18 -13.29 10.31 19.75
C GLU A 18 -12.43 9.37 20.61
N VAL A 19 -13.02 8.27 21.13
CA VAL A 19 -12.28 7.22 21.85
C VAL A 19 -11.29 6.50 20.92
N PHE A 20 -11.71 6.18 19.69
CA PHE A 20 -10.81 5.64 18.66
C PHE A 20 -9.60 6.54 18.42
N HIS A 21 -9.84 7.84 18.22
CA HIS A 21 -8.76 8.80 17.97
C HIS A 21 -7.82 8.96 19.17
N ALA A 22 -8.36 9.00 20.39
CA ALA A 22 -7.54 9.10 21.61
C ALA A 22 -6.67 7.85 21.81
N ALA A 23 -7.22 6.66 21.61
CA ALA A 23 -6.50 5.40 21.72
C ALA A 23 -5.43 5.24 20.62
N THR A 24 -5.73 5.68 19.39
CA THR A 24 -4.75 5.73 18.28
C THR A 24 -3.58 6.66 18.61
N GLY A 25 -3.87 7.89 19.05
CA GLY A 25 -2.82 8.85 19.44
C GLY A 25 -1.96 8.34 20.60
N ARG A 26 -2.55 7.60 21.55
CA ARG A 26 -1.78 6.95 22.62
C ARG A 26 -0.84 5.88 22.08
N ALA A 27 -1.30 5.05 21.14
CA ALA A 27 -0.47 4.04 20.51
C ALA A 27 0.73 4.66 19.79
N GLU A 28 0.49 5.70 18.98
CA GLU A 28 1.52 6.44 18.25
C GLU A 28 2.61 6.97 19.17
N VAL A 29 2.21 7.68 20.25
CA VAL A 29 3.16 8.18 21.25
C VAL A 29 3.97 7.05 21.88
N THR A 30 3.35 5.91 22.15
CA THR A 30 4.02 4.78 22.80
C THR A 30 5.07 4.16 21.87
N PHE A 31 4.74 4.00 20.59
CA PHE A 31 5.70 3.54 19.58
C PHE A 31 6.81 4.57 19.31
N ASP A 32 6.50 5.87 19.30
CA ASP A 32 7.50 6.93 19.17
C ASP A 32 8.52 6.87 20.30
N VAL A 33 8.06 6.76 21.55
CA VAL A 33 8.95 6.64 22.71
C VAL A 33 9.78 5.36 22.63
N SER A 34 9.20 4.23 22.21
CA SER A 34 9.95 2.99 22.00
C SER A 34 11.07 3.16 20.96
N ARG A 35 10.80 3.85 19.85
CA ARG A 35 11.79 4.17 18.81
C ARG A 35 12.87 5.12 19.30
N GLU A 36 12.51 6.16 20.04
CA GLU A 36 13.48 7.09 20.63
C GLU A 36 14.44 6.34 21.58
N LEU A 37 13.91 5.47 22.43
CA LEU A 37 14.69 4.61 23.32
C LEU A 37 15.61 3.66 22.55
N ALA A 38 15.22 3.20 21.36
CA ALA A 38 16.05 2.40 20.47
C ALA A 38 17.27 3.18 19.94
N SER A 39 17.10 4.48 19.72
CA SER A 39 18.09 5.36 19.11
C SER A 39 19.13 5.92 20.10
N LEU A 40 19.00 5.63 21.39
CA LEU A 40 19.88 6.15 22.44
C LEU A 40 21.31 5.59 22.31
N THR A 41 22.19 6.40 21.73
CA THR A 41 23.62 6.09 21.49
C THR A 41 24.44 5.84 22.77
N ILE A 42 23.92 6.19 23.94
CA ILE A 42 24.59 5.99 25.24
C ILE A 42 24.84 4.51 25.55
N PHE A 43 24.01 3.60 25.04
CA PHE A 43 24.16 2.15 25.21
C PHE A 43 25.15 1.53 24.21
N ALA A 44 25.38 2.18 23.07
CA ALA A 44 26.34 1.71 22.07
C ALA A 44 27.80 2.04 22.42
N ASN A 45 28.02 3.11 23.20
CA ASN A 45 29.36 3.65 23.48
C ASN A 45 29.89 3.39 24.89
N SER A 46 29.10 2.81 25.78
CA SER A 46 29.51 2.49 27.16
C SER A 46 29.84 1.00 27.28
N GLY A 47 31.11 0.66 27.41
CA GLY A 47 31.54 -0.74 27.64
C GLY A 47 31.38 -1.15 29.11
N GLY A 48 30.97 -2.40 29.36
CA GLY A 48 30.97 -3.04 30.68
C GLY A 48 29.61 -3.61 31.13
N LYS A 49 29.62 -4.46 32.17
CA LYS A 49 28.42 -5.18 32.67
C LYS A 49 27.23 -4.29 33.05
N THR A 50 27.50 -3.06 33.49
CA THR A 50 26.45 -2.09 33.83
C THR A 50 25.74 -1.56 32.58
N ALA A 51 26.48 -1.37 31.48
CA ALA A 51 25.90 -0.92 30.21
C ALA A 51 25.12 -2.04 29.51
N GLU A 52 25.59 -3.29 29.59
CA GLU A 52 24.86 -4.47 29.12
C GLU A 52 23.53 -4.65 29.87
N ALA A 53 23.55 -4.53 31.21
CA ALA A 53 22.33 -4.61 32.03
C ALA A 53 21.35 -3.47 31.74
N ALA A 54 21.86 -2.25 31.54
CA ALA A 54 21.03 -1.10 31.15
C ALA A 54 20.45 -1.24 29.74
N GLY A 55 21.22 -1.79 28.79
CA GLY A 55 20.75 -2.13 27.44
C GLY A 55 19.66 -3.20 27.45
N HIS A 56 19.80 -4.24 28.28
CA HIS A 56 18.75 -5.25 28.49
C HIS A 56 17.48 -4.66 29.11
N GLN A 57 17.59 -3.81 30.13
CA GLN A 57 16.41 -3.14 30.69
C GLN A 57 15.75 -2.20 29.68
N ASN A 58 16.53 -1.47 28.88
CA ASN A 58 15.99 -0.63 27.81
C ASN A 58 15.24 -1.46 26.75
N ALA A 59 15.75 -2.63 26.38
CA ALA A 59 15.06 -3.56 25.49
C ALA A 59 13.74 -4.07 26.10
N GLY A 60 13.72 -4.40 27.39
CA GLY A 60 12.50 -4.78 28.11
C GLY A 60 11.47 -3.66 28.14
N ILE A 61 11.88 -2.43 28.47
CA ILE A 61 10.99 -1.25 28.47
C ILE A 61 10.40 -1.01 27.08
N ARG A 62 11.21 -1.15 26.02
CA ARG A 62 10.72 -1.02 24.65
C ARG A 62 9.68 -2.08 24.31
N GLN A 63 9.92 -3.33 24.69
CA GLN A 63 8.96 -4.41 24.50
C GLN A 63 7.63 -4.12 25.22
N ASP A 64 7.69 -3.61 26.45
CA ASP A 64 6.49 -3.23 27.21
C ASP A 64 5.76 -2.03 26.58
N LEU A 65 6.49 -1.05 26.04
CA LEU A 65 5.93 0.08 25.30
C LEU A 65 5.26 -0.37 24.00
N ASP A 66 5.92 -1.23 23.24
CA ASP A 66 5.36 -1.77 22.00
C ASP A 66 4.09 -2.56 22.31
N ALA A 67 4.09 -3.40 23.36
CA ALA A 67 2.91 -4.11 23.85
C ALA A 67 1.76 -3.15 24.21
N HIS A 68 2.00 -2.13 25.04
CA HIS A 68 0.99 -1.11 25.38
C HIS A 68 0.47 -0.35 24.15
N GLY A 69 1.34 -0.05 23.18
CA GLY A 69 0.94 0.57 21.92
C GLY A 69 -0.02 -0.32 21.13
N HIS A 70 0.26 -1.62 21.06
CA HIS A 70 -0.62 -2.60 20.44
C HIS A 70 -1.95 -2.76 21.18
N GLU A 71 -1.94 -2.71 22.52
CA GLU A 71 -3.16 -2.75 23.33
C GLU A 71 -4.07 -1.55 23.05
N ALA A 72 -3.48 -0.35 22.99
CA ALA A 72 -4.20 0.87 22.65
C ALA A 72 -4.80 0.82 21.23
N LEU A 73 -4.10 0.25 20.24
CA LEU A 73 -4.66 0.05 18.90
C LEU A 73 -5.84 -0.93 18.88
N ALA A 74 -5.85 -1.96 19.72
CA ALA A 74 -6.98 -2.89 19.79
C ALA A 74 -8.24 -2.21 20.35
N VAL A 75 -8.08 -1.41 21.41
CA VAL A 75 -9.15 -0.56 21.96
C VAL A 75 -9.68 0.40 20.90
N ALA A 76 -8.78 1.08 20.18
CA ALA A 76 -9.15 2.00 19.12
C ALA A 76 -10.06 1.32 18.08
N ARG A 77 -9.63 0.15 17.57
CA ARG A 77 -10.36 -0.60 16.55
C ARG A 77 -11.73 -1.09 17.01
N ALA A 78 -11.85 -1.52 18.27
CA ALA A 78 -13.13 -1.92 18.83
C ALA A 78 -14.10 -0.73 18.93
N ALA A 79 -13.61 0.46 19.30
CA ALA A 79 -14.40 1.68 19.31
C ALA A 79 -14.86 2.07 17.89
N ASP A 80 -14.00 2.01 16.87
CA ASP A 80 -14.38 2.37 15.50
C ASP A 80 -15.45 1.43 14.92
N ARG A 81 -15.31 0.10 15.13
CA ARG A 81 -16.34 -0.88 14.74
C ARG A 81 -17.68 -0.63 15.43
N ALA A 82 -17.66 -0.29 16.72
CA ALA A 82 -18.87 0.06 17.44
C ALA A 82 -19.51 1.35 16.86
N ALA A 83 -18.72 2.35 16.50
CA ALA A 83 -19.22 3.59 15.89
C ALA A 83 -19.91 3.34 14.54
N ASP A 84 -19.32 2.52 13.67
CA ASP A 84 -19.94 2.12 12.40
C ASP A 84 -21.23 1.32 12.61
N GLY A 85 -21.21 0.39 13.57
CA GLY A 85 -22.40 -0.37 13.98
C GLY A 85 -23.54 0.53 14.45
N ILE A 86 -23.25 1.55 15.27
CA ILE A 86 -24.22 2.55 15.72
C ILE A 86 -24.86 3.27 14.52
N VAL A 87 -24.04 3.74 13.56
CA VAL A 87 -24.54 4.42 12.35
C VAL A 87 -25.47 3.51 11.56
N ASN A 88 -25.10 2.24 11.38
CA ASN A 88 -25.90 1.28 10.64
C ASN A 88 -27.26 1.00 11.32
N VAL A 89 -27.25 0.74 12.63
CA VAL A 89 -28.46 0.50 13.43
C VAL A 89 -29.39 1.73 13.37
N GLN A 90 -28.84 2.94 13.54
CA GLN A 90 -29.63 4.18 13.48
C GLN A 90 -30.22 4.42 12.09
N SER A 91 -29.48 4.12 11.02
CA SER A 91 -29.98 4.21 9.64
C SER A 91 -31.12 3.22 9.37
N LYS A 92 -30.95 1.95 9.76
CA LYS A 92 -32.00 0.92 9.64
C LYS A 92 -33.25 1.27 10.44
N LEU A 93 -33.08 1.79 11.67
CA LEU A 93 -34.18 2.25 12.51
C LEU A 93 -34.92 3.44 11.90
N ALA A 94 -34.21 4.40 11.31
CA ALA A 94 -34.82 5.52 10.60
C ALA A 94 -35.65 5.05 9.39
N SER A 95 -35.14 4.09 8.62
CA SER A 95 -35.86 3.47 7.50
C SER A 95 -37.12 2.72 7.98
N LEU A 96 -37.01 1.92 9.04
CA LEU A 96 -38.15 1.24 9.65
C LEU A 96 -39.23 2.23 10.13
N ARG A 97 -38.83 3.34 10.76
CA ARG A 97 -39.75 4.40 11.20
C ARG A 97 -40.48 5.04 10.02
N ALA A 98 -39.80 5.26 8.90
CA ALA A 98 -40.42 5.79 7.69
C ALA A 98 -41.46 4.80 7.11
N ASP A 99 -41.12 3.51 7.04
CA ASP A 99 -42.04 2.46 6.60
C ASP A 99 -43.26 2.31 7.53
N ALA A 100 -43.05 2.37 8.84
CA ALA A 100 -44.12 2.35 9.83
C ALA A 100 -45.05 3.55 9.66
N ALA A 101 -44.49 4.76 9.55
CA ALA A 101 -45.27 5.98 9.35
C ALA A 101 -46.11 5.95 8.06
N ALA A 102 -45.56 5.41 6.97
CA ALA A 102 -46.29 5.22 5.71
C ALA A 102 -47.48 4.26 5.84
N ALA A 103 -47.46 3.38 6.84
CA ALA A 103 -48.51 2.42 7.15
C ALA A 103 -49.43 2.85 8.32
N GLU A 104 -49.34 4.09 8.78
CA GLU A 104 -50.05 4.61 9.97
C GLU A 104 -49.73 3.86 11.29
N LEU A 105 -48.52 3.31 11.36
CA LEU A 105 -47.93 2.68 12.53
C LEU A 105 -46.83 3.58 13.11
N GLU A 106 -46.49 3.37 14.38
CA GLU A 106 -45.40 4.04 15.08
C GLU A 106 -44.54 3.00 15.82
N VAL A 107 -43.25 3.29 15.97
CA VAL A 107 -42.36 2.50 16.83
C VAL A 107 -42.42 3.08 18.23
N ASP A 108 -43.05 2.37 19.17
CA ASP A 108 -42.97 2.69 20.60
C ASP A 108 -41.57 2.36 21.09
N ALA A 109 -40.79 3.43 21.28
CA ALA A 109 -39.38 3.32 21.59
C ALA A 109 -39.12 2.72 22.98
N ALA A 110 -40.06 2.84 23.92
CA ALA A 110 -39.88 2.36 25.29
C ALA A 110 -40.19 0.86 25.43
N SER A 111 -41.11 0.34 24.62
CA SER A 111 -41.52 -1.06 24.67
C SER A 111 -40.93 -1.94 23.56
N ASN A 112 -40.18 -1.35 22.62
CA ASN A 112 -39.66 -2.00 21.41
C ASN A 112 -40.77 -2.65 20.57
N ARG A 113 -41.91 -1.95 20.43
CA ARG A 113 -43.05 -2.47 19.66
C ARG A 113 -43.45 -1.54 18.53
N VAL A 114 -43.81 -2.12 17.41
CA VAL A 114 -44.56 -1.43 16.37
C VAL A 114 -46.02 -1.42 16.80
N VAL A 115 -46.62 -0.24 16.94
CA VAL A 115 -47.98 -0.02 17.44
C VAL A 115 -48.79 0.83 16.48
N ALA A 116 -50.11 0.72 16.54
CA ALA A 116 -51.02 1.57 15.77
C ALA A 116 -51.05 2.99 16.35
N ILE A 117 -51.06 4.00 15.47
CA ILE A 117 -51.25 5.39 15.89
C ILE A 117 -52.72 5.57 16.34
N PRO A 118 -53.01 6.10 17.54
CA PRO A 118 -54.39 6.28 17.99
C PRO A 118 -55.19 7.24 17.09
N ARG A 119 -56.27 6.75 16.48
CA ARG A 119 -57.24 7.56 15.71
C ARG A 119 -58.69 7.21 16.06
N LEU A 120 -59.61 8.14 15.79
CA LEU A 120 -61.01 8.04 16.23
C LEU A 120 -61.79 6.85 15.62
N ARG A 121 -61.51 6.42 14.37
CA ARG A 121 -62.12 5.24 13.72
C ARG A 121 -61.27 4.69 12.57
N TYR A 122 -61.10 3.35 12.51
CA TYR A 122 -60.61 2.59 11.36
C TYR A 122 -61.75 1.78 10.72
N SER A 123 -61.76 1.60 9.40
CA SER A 123 -62.60 0.56 8.78
C SER A 123 -62.00 -0.83 9.03
N ALA A 124 -62.81 -1.88 8.92
CA ALA A 124 -62.35 -3.25 9.15
C ALA A 124 -61.23 -3.69 8.18
N ALA A 125 -61.25 -3.20 6.93
CA ALA A 125 -60.23 -3.51 5.94
C ALA A 125 -58.91 -2.76 6.17
N GLU A 126 -58.98 -1.50 6.62
CA GLU A 126 -57.80 -0.71 7.01
C GLU A 126 -57.12 -1.32 8.24
N TRP A 127 -57.92 -1.71 9.24
CA TRP A 127 -57.42 -2.37 10.45
C TRP A 127 -56.72 -3.70 10.14
N ALA A 128 -57.29 -4.52 9.25
CA ALA A 128 -56.66 -5.78 8.82
C ALA A 128 -55.32 -5.54 8.12
N ARG A 129 -55.24 -4.59 7.18
CA ARG A 129 -53.99 -4.24 6.48
C ARG A 129 -52.91 -3.70 7.43
N MET A 130 -53.31 -2.90 8.42
CA MET A 130 -52.39 -2.42 9.45
C MET A 130 -51.86 -3.56 10.31
N LEU A 131 -52.70 -4.51 10.72
CA LEU A 131 -52.25 -5.69 11.47
C LEU A 131 -51.27 -6.54 10.67
N ASP A 132 -51.53 -6.74 9.37
CA ASP A 132 -50.61 -7.45 8.49
C ASP A 132 -49.26 -6.73 8.40
N LYS A 133 -49.27 -5.40 8.23
CA LYS A 133 -48.04 -4.61 8.15
C LYS A 133 -47.30 -4.53 9.48
N GLN A 134 -48.02 -4.48 10.60
CA GLN A 134 -47.45 -4.55 11.94
C GLN A 134 -46.73 -5.89 12.17
N ALA A 135 -47.34 -7.00 11.73
CA ALA A 135 -46.73 -8.33 11.81
C ALA A 135 -45.50 -8.48 10.90
N GLU A 136 -45.42 -7.72 9.80
CA GLU A 136 -44.24 -7.65 8.92
C GLU A 136 -43.11 -6.79 9.52
N LEU A 137 -43.44 -5.65 10.13
CA LEU A 137 -42.45 -4.67 10.62
C LEU A 137 -41.89 -5.03 12.00
N GLN A 138 -42.63 -5.74 12.85
CA GLN A 138 -42.15 -6.11 14.19
C GLN A 138 -40.89 -6.99 14.15
N PRO A 139 -40.79 -8.07 13.33
CA PRO A 139 -39.55 -8.85 13.24
C PRO A 139 -38.34 -8.02 12.77
N ARG A 140 -38.55 -7.04 11.87
CA ARG A 140 -37.49 -6.12 11.44
C ARG A 140 -37.01 -5.24 12.59
N LEU A 141 -37.91 -4.78 13.46
CA LEU A 141 -37.55 -4.05 14.67
C LEU A 141 -36.76 -4.94 15.64
N ASP A 142 -37.21 -6.17 15.84
CA ASP A 142 -36.55 -7.13 16.72
C ASP A 142 -35.12 -7.44 16.25
N GLU A 143 -34.90 -7.54 14.93
CA GLU A 143 -33.58 -7.71 14.32
C GLU A 143 -32.68 -6.48 14.54
N ILE A 144 -33.20 -5.27 14.34
CA ILE A 144 -32.45 -4.03 14.59
C ILE A 144 -32.04 -3.92 16.07
N VAL A 145 -32.92 -4.29 17.00
CA VAL A 145 -32.61 -4.30 18.43
C VAL A 145 -31.59 -5.39 18.76
N ALA A 146 -31.67 -6.57 18.14
CA ALA A 146 -30.66 -7.61 18.32
C ALA A 146 -29.27 -7.15 17.82
N GLU A 147 -29.21 -6.51 16.65
CA GLU A 147 -27.99 -5.91 16.10
C GLU A 147 -27.44 -4.81 17.01
N ALA A 148 -28.30 -3.97 17.58
CA ALA A 148 -27.90 -2.99 18.58
C ALA A 148 -27.25 -3.64 19.82
N ASN A 149 -27.83 -4.72 20.35
CA ASN A 149 -27.22 -5.42 21.49
C ASN A 149 -25.83 -5.98 21.13
N ALA A 150 -25.62 -6.47 19.91
CA ALA A 150 -24.29 -6.91 19.46
C ALA A 150 -23.28 -5.75 19.37
N VAL A 151 -23.72 -4.57 18.92
CA VAL A 151 -22.88 -3.35 18.89
C VAL A 151 -22.48 -2.91 20.30
N ASP A 152 -23.39 -2.98 21.27
CA ASP A 152 -23.13 -2.66 22.67
C ASP A 152 -22.16 -3.65 23.32
N GLU A 153 -22.25 -4.94 22.99
CA GLU A 153 -21.26 -5.93 23.43
C GLU A 153 -19.85 -5.63 22.92
N VAL A 154 -19.71 -5.19 21.65
CA VAL A 154 -18.42 -4.78 21.08
C VAL A 154 -17.88 -3.53 21.79
N LEU A 155 -18.75 -2.56 22.10
CA LEU A 155 -18.36 -1.35 22.83
C LEU A 155 -17.96 -1.67 24.28
N ALA A 156 -18.73 -2.50 24.97
CA ALA A 156 -18.42 -2.95 26.33
C ALA A 156 -17.10 -3.73 26.37
N LEU A 157 -16.83 -4.56 25.35
CA LEU A 157 -15.55 -5.23 25.20
C LEU A 157 -14.40 -4.23 25.01
N ALA A 158 -14.59 -3.18 24.19
CA ALA A 158 -13.59 -2.12 24.00
C ALA A 158 -13.23 -1.42 25.32
N VAL A 159 -14.24 -1.10 26.14
CA VAL A 159 -14.07 -0.49 27.46
C VAL A 159 -13.34 -1.44 28.41
N ASN A 160 -13.76 -2.70 28.48
CA ASN A 160 -13.13 -3.69 29.35
C ASN A 160 -11.68 -4.01 28.93
N MET A 161 -11.36 -3.97 27.63
CA MET A 161 -9.97 -4.06 27.15
C MET A 161 -9.16 -2.82 27.54
N ALA A 162 -9.75 -1.63 27.47
CA ALA A 162 -9.08 -0.38 27.85
C ALA A 162 -8.77 -0.29 29.35
N ASP A 163 -9.66 -0.84 30.18
CA ASP A 163 -9.52 -0.89 31.63
C ASP A 163 -8.67 -2.10 32.11
N GLY A 164 -8.30 -3.01 31.20
CA GLY A 164 -7.47 -4.19 31.49
C GLY A 164 -8.23 -5.35 32.14
N ASP A 165 -9.56 -5.28 32.20
CA ASP A 165 -10.43 -6.30 32.78
C ASP A 165 -10.60 -7.53 31.88
N VAL A 166 -10.37 -7.39 30.56
CA VAL A 166 -10.45 -8.49 29.58
C VAL A 166 -9.19 -8.51 28.70
N PRO A 167 -8.55 -9.68 28.50
CA PRO A 167 -7.44 -9.83 27.56
C PRO A 167 -7.84 -9.49 26.13
N ILE A 168 -6.92 -8.92 25.35
CA ILE A 168 -7.18 -8.52 23.98
C ILE A 168 -7.33 -9.77 23.09
N PRO A 169 -8.50 -9.99 22.45
CA PRO A 169 -8.69 -11.12 21.56
C PRO A 169 -7.81 -11.00 20.31
N ALA A 170 -7.19 -12.10 19.89
CA ALA A 170 -6.32 -12.15 18.71
C ALA A 170 -7.08 -11.89 17.38
N ASP A 171 -8.40 -11.92 17.43
CA ASP A 171 -9.34 -12.05 16.31
C ASP A 171 -10.27 -10.83 16.16
N ALA A 172 -10.03 -9.75 16.91
CA ALA A 172 -10.77 -8.50 16.85
C ALA A 172 -10.19 -7.44 15.88
N GLY A 173 -9.15 -7.79 15.12
CA GLY A 173 -8.45 -6.91 14.16
C GLY A 173 -7.71 -7.73 13.10
N PRO A 174 -6.86 -7.11 12.24
CA PRO A 174 -6.00 -7.86 11.34
C PRO A 174 -5.27 -8.97 12.10
N PRO A 175 -5.03 -10.14 11.49
CA PRO A 175 -4.73 -11.36 12.24
C PRO A 175 -3.42 -11.26 13.03
N VAL A 176 -3.51 -10.83 14.27
CA VAL A 176 -2.37 -10.74 15.18
C VAL A 176 -2.09 -12.14 15.73
N GLY A 177 -0.85 -12.56 15.64
CA GLY A 177 -0.42 -13.86 16.13
C GLY A 177 -0.46 -13.91 17.67
N PRO A 178 -0.15 -15.05 18.30
CA PRO A 178 -0.03 -15.15 19.76
C PRO A 178 0.99 -14.18 20.36
N GLU A 179 1.90 -13.62 19.55
CA GLU A 179 2.90 -12.63 19.91
C GLU A 179 2.44 -11.17 19.74
N GLY A 180 1.18 -10.92 19.33
CA GLY A 180 0.63 -9.58 19.13
C GLY A 180 1.03 -8.88 17.83
N LEU A 181 1.90 -9.48 17.03
CA LEU A 181 2.36 -8.98 15.73
C LEU A 181 1.38 -9.29 14.60
N THR A 182 1.19 -8.37 13.67
CA THR A 182 0.41 -8.61 12.44
C THR A 182 1.14 -9.57 11.49
N PRO A 183 0.48 -10.19 10.49
CA PRO A 183 1.15 -11.09 9.55
C PRO A 183 2.33 -10.44 8.84
N THR A 184 2.20 -9.18 8.42
CA THR A 184 3.26 -8.40 7.78
C THR A 184 4.45 -8.20 8.71
N GLN A 185 4.23 -7.88 9.99
CA GLN A 185 5.33 -7.74 10.95
C GLN A 185 6.10 -9.05 11.13
N ARG A 186 5.39 -10.17 11.35
CA ARG A 186 6.03 -11.49 11.46
C ARG A 186 6.78 -11.89 10.19
N ALA A 187 6.20 -11.59 9.02
CA ALA A 187 6.86 -11.84 7.74
C ALA A 187 8.12 -10.97 7.58
N SER A 188 8.07 -9.70 7.99
CA SER A 188 9.21 -8.78 7.98
C SER A 188 10.35 -9.31 8.84
N ASP A 189 10.07 -9.64 10.11
CA ASP A 189 11.09 -10.13 11.05
C ASP A 189 11.77 -11.40 10.51
N ALA A 190 10.98 -12.34 9.99
CA ALA A 190 11.51 -13.56 9.39
C ALA A 190 12.33 -13.30 8.11
N ASN A 191 11.87 -12.40 7.25
CA ASN A 191 12.59 -12.04 6.03
C ASN A 191 13.89 -11.27 6.33
N GLU A 192 13.88 -10.38 7.31
CA GLU A 192 15.06 -9.61 7.74
C GLU A 192 16.09 -10.50 8.46
N GLU A 193 15.66 -11.49 9.26
CA GLU A 193 16.56 -12.52 9.79
C GLU A 193 17.21 -13.31 8.65
N ARG A 194 16.40 -13.81 7.71
CA ARG A 194 16.92 -14.54 6.54
C ARG A 194 17.87 -13.68 5.70
N LEU A 195 17.58 -12.39 5.54
CA LEU A 195 18.45 -11.44 4.87
C LEU A 195 19.81 -11.33 5.58
N ARG A 196 19.81 -11.20 6.91
CA ARG A 196 21.04 -11.14 7.73
C ARG A 196 21.85 -12.43 7.64
N GLU A 197 21.20 -13.59 7.74
CA GLU A 197 21.84 -14.90 7.63
C GLU A 197 22.49 -15.10 6.25
N GLU A 198 21.77 -14.83 5.16
CA GLU A 198 22.29 -14.99 3.80
C GLU A 198 23.42 -14.00 3.50
N ARG A 199 23.36 -12.77 4.01
CA ARG A 199 24.49 -11.83 3.92
C ARG A 199 25.71 -12.34 4.67
N ALA A 200 25.57 -12.81 5.90
CA ALA A 200 26.70 -13.36 6.66
C ALA A 200 27.34 -14.57 5.93
N ARG A 201 26.50 -15.46 5.42
CA ARG A 201 26.93 -16.63 4.63
C ARG A 201 27.65 -16.22 3.35
N LEU A 202 27.08 -15.30 2.58
CA LEU A 202 27.64 -14.83 1.33
C LEU A 202 28.95 -14.05 1.54
N GLN A 203 29.04 -13.27 2.62
CA GLN A 203 30.27 -12.57 2.99
C GLN A 203 31.41 -13.55 3.28
N ALA A 204 31.13 -14.62 4.04
CA ALA A 204 32.11 -15.67 4.28
C ALA A 204 32.53 -16.38 2.98
N HIS A 205 31.57 -16.66 2.10
CA HIS A 205 31.84 -17.28 0.80
C HIS A 205 32.70 -16.40 -0.12
N ILE A 206 32.41 -15.10 -0.19
CA ILE A 206 33.24 -14.12 -0.92
C ILE A 206 34.67 -14.14 -0.39
N GLY A 207 34.86 -14.17 0.94
CA GLY A 207 36.20 -14.25 1.54
C GLY A 207 36.96 -15.54 1.16
N GLN A 208 36.26 -16.68 1.10
CA GLN A 208 36.85 -17.95 0.65
C GLN A 208 37.26 -17.90 -0.83
N LEU A 209 36.37 -17.41 -1.70
CA LEU A 209 36.66 -17.27 -3.13
C LEU A 209 37.82 -16.29 -3.38
N GLN A 210 37.90 -15.19 -2.62
CA GLN A 210 39.00 -14.23 -2.70
C GLN A 210 40.34 -14.88 -2.32
N ALA A 211 40.37 -15.62 -1.20
CA ALA A 211 41.59 -16.32 -0.77
C ALA A 211 42.06 -17.36 -1.81
N GLN A 212 41.12 -18.12 -2.40
CA GLN A 212 41.43 -19.08 -3.48
C GLN A 212 41.95 -18.38 -4.73
N HIS A 213 41.31 -17.28 -5.13
CA HIS A 213 41.73 -16.48 -6.27
C HIS A 213 43.14 -15.91 -6.06
N ASP A 214 43.45 -15.34 -4.90
CA ASP A 214 44.75 -14.75 -4.60
C ASP A 214 45.88 -15.80 -4.54
N GLN A 215 45.58 -16.98 -3.97
CA GLN A 215 46.51 -18.10 -3.96
C GLN A 215 46.84 -18.56 -5.40
N LEU A 216 45.80 -18.74 -6.22
CA LEU A 216 45.97 -19.20 -7.60
C LEU A 216 46.65 -18.13 -8.48
N ALA A 217 46.35 -16.85 -8.28
CA ALA A 217 47.01 -15.75 -8.95
C ALA A 217 48.51 -15.69 -8.60
N THR A 218 48.86 -15.94 -7.33
CA THR A 218 50.27 -16.01 -6.89
C THR A 218 51.01 -17.19 -7.53
N GLN A 219 50.34 -18.35 -7.61
CA GLN A 219 50.88 -19.53 -8.30
C GLN A 219 51.11 -19.24 -9.79
N ALA A 220 50.10 -18.69 -10.47
CA ALA A 220 50.19 -18.32 -11.88
C ALA A 220 51.35 -17.36 -12.18
N ALA A 221 51.55 -16.34 -11.34
CA ALA A 221 52.65 -15.39 -11.48
C ALA A 221 54.02 -16.08 -11.30
N THR A 222 54.11 -17.03 -10.38
CA THR A 222 55.32 -17.83 -10.16
C THR A 222 55.62 -18.72 -11.35
N ASP A 223 54.62 -19.42 -11.88
CA ASP A 223 54.75 -20.31 -13.03
C ASP A 223 55.15 -19.52 -14.28
N TYR A 224 54.54 -18.35 -14.51
CA TYR A 224 54.90 -17.44 -15.59
C TYR A 224 56.38 -16.99 -15.52
N ASN A 225 56.84 -16.59 -14.33
CA ASN A 225 58.24 -16.20 -14.11
C ASN A 225 59.22 -17.36 -14.33
N ASN A 226 58.77 -18.59 -14.14
CA ASN A 226 59.53 -19.81 -14.40
C ASN A 226 59.42 -20.31 -15.87
N GLY A 227 58.74 -19.55 -16.75
CA GLY A 227 58.57 -19.89 -18.16
C GLY A 227 57.48 -20.93 -18.45
N VAL A 228 56.62 -21.21 -17.47
CA VAL A 228 55.49 -22.15 -17.61
C VAL A 228 54.20 -21.35 -17.85
N LEU A 229 53.50 -21.68 -18.93
CA LEU A 229 52.17 -21.14 -19.24
C LEU A 229 51.16 -22.27 -19.10
N ASP A 230 50.43 -22.29 -17.98
CA ASP A 230 49.39 -23.28 -17.71
C ASP A 230 48.00 -22.70 -18.02
N GLY A 231 47.41 -23.19 -19.12
CA GLY A 231 46.07 -22.79 -19.55
C GLY A 231 44.97 -23.18 -18.57
N ASP A 232 45.16 -24.25 -17.79
CA ASP A 232 44.18 -24.73 -16.82
C ASP A 232 44.12 -23.79 -15.61
N VAL A 233 45.27 -23.28 -15.16
CA VAL A 233 45.36 -22.27 -14.09
C VAL A 233 44.67 -20.97 -14.50
N MET A 234 44.88 -20.51 -15.75
CA MET A 234 44.21 -19.32 -16.27
C MET A 234 42.69 -19.51 -16.38
N GLY A 235 42.23 -20.68 -16.82
CA GLY A 235 40.80 -21.01 -16.86
C GLY A 235 40.15 -21.05 -15.48
N GLN A 236 40.84 -21.63 -14.48
CA GLN A 236 40.38 -21.64 -13.10
C GLN A 236 40.32 -20.22 -12.49
N LEU A 237 41.30 -19.37 -12.80
CA LEU A 237 41.31 -17.98 -12.33
C LEU A 237 40.14 -17.18 -12.91
N ALA A 238 39.86 -17.35 -14.21
CA ALA A 238 38.69 -16.75 -14.85
C ALA A 238 37.39 -17.22 -14.20
N ALA A 239 37.23 -18.53 -13.96
CA ALA A 239 36.05 -19.06 -13.29
C ALA A 239 35.87 -18.53 -11.86
N LEU A 240 36.96 -18.41 -11.08
CA LEU A 240 36.91 -17.80 -9.74
C LEU A 240 36.55 -16.32 -9.81
N SER A 241 37.05 -15.58 -10.80
CA SER A 241 36.70 -14.18 -11.02
C SER A 241 35.21 -14.01 -11.35
N ASP A 242 34.65 -14.89 -12.18
CA ASP A 242 33.22 -14.89 -12.52
C ASP A 242 32.36 -15.20 -11.29
N GLN A 243 32.75 -16.21 -10.50
CA GLN A 243 32.08 -16.55 -9.23
C GLN A 243 32.13 -15.39 -8.22
N LEU A 244 33.29 -14.73 -8.09
CA LEU A 244 33.44 -13.55 -7.24
C LEU A 244 32.56 -12.39 -7.71
N THR A 245 32.48 -12.16 -9.01
CA THR A 245 31.64 -11.11 -9.59
C THR A 245 30.16 -11.39 -9.31
N ALA A 246 29.70 -12.62 -9.53
CA ALA A 246 28.33 -13.03 -9.23
C ALA A 246 28.01 -12.92 -7.73
N ALA A 247 28.89 -13.41 -6.85
CA ALA A 247 28.71 -13.33 -5.41
C ALA A 247 28.67 -11.87 -4.89
N LYS A 248 29.56 -10.99 -5.40
CA LYS A 248 29.52 -9.55 -5.08
C LYS A 248 28.30 -8.85 -5.66
N GLY A 249 27.83 -9.29 -6.83
CA GLY A 249 26.58 -8.85 -7.44
C GLY A 249 25.40 -9.09 -6.51
N ARG A 250 25.25 -10.35 -6.08
CA ARG A 250 24.25 -10.80 -5.09
C ARG A 250 24.37 -10.04 -3.77
N MET A 251 25.58 -9.86 -3.23
CA MET A 251 25.76 -9.12 -1.98
C MET A 251 25.18 -7.71 -2.09
N GLY A 252 25.46 -6.99 -3.18
CA GLY A 252 24.90 -5.65 -3.33
C GLY A 252 23.40 -5.61 -3.62
N GLU A 253 22.78 -6.68 -4.13
CA GLU A 253 21.30 -6.79 -4.12
C GLU A 253 20.77 -6.86 -2.69
N LEU A 254 21.37 -7.70 -1.84
CA LEU A 254 20.98 -7.84 -0.42
C LEU A 254 21.23 -6.54 0.37
N ASP A 255 22.37 -5.87 0.14
CA ASP A 255 22.68 -4.56 0.74
C ASP A 255 21.68 -3.48 0.32
N SER A 256 21.16 -3.55 -0.91
CA SER A 256 20.16 -2.61 -1.39
C SER A 256 18.80 -2.82 -0.73
N ILE A 257 18.46 -4.06 -0.34
CA ILE A 257 17.25 -4.32 0.46
C ILE A 257 17.39 -3.70 1.85
N GLU A 258 18.54 -3.85 2.52
CA GLU A 258 18.78 -3.16 3.79
C GLU A 258 18.71 -1.64 3.63
N GLN A 259 19.35 -1.11 2.58
CA GLN A 259 19.28 0.30 2.29
C GLN A 259 17.82 0.75 2.11
N ALA A 260 17.01 -0.01 1.37
CA ALA A 260 15.59 0.27 1.15
C ALA A 260 14.82 0.37 2.47
N LEU A 261 15.04 -0.55 3.42
CA LEU A 261 14.42 -0.50 4.77
C LEU A 261 14.82 0.76 5.56
N THR A 262 15.95 1.40 5.24
CA THR A 262 16.34 2.67 5.89
C THR A 262 15.81 3.93 5.20
N ARG A 263 15.13 3.82 4.05
CA ARG A 263 14.68 4.99 3.25
C ARG A 263 13.46 5.68 3.82
N ALA A 264 12.72 5.01 4.69
CA ALA A 264 11.54 5.55 5.36
C ALA A 264 11.49 5.06 6.81
N PRO A 265 10.82 5.79 7.72
CA PRO A 265 10.43 5.20 8.99
C PRO A 265 9.36 4.13 8.76
N GLU A 266 9.28 3.16 9.68
CA GLU A 266 8.21 2.15 9.72
C GLU A 266 8.11 1.32 8.42
N THR A 267 9.22 0.72 8.01
CA THR A 267 9.27 -0.17 6.84
C THR A 267 9.12 -1.63 7.22
N TYR A 268 8.53 -2.42 6.32
CA TYR A 268 8.41 -3.87 6.49
C TYR A 268 8.83 -4.60 5.21
N LEU A 269 9.72 -5.59 5.32
CA LEU A 269 10.12 -6.49 4.24
C LEU A 269 9.04 -7.57 4.05
N THR A 270 7.98 -7.24 3.31
CA THR A 270 6.79 -8.10 3.15
C THR A 270 7.06 -9.34 2.31
N GLN A 271 8.06 -9.31 1.43
CA GLN A 271 8.44 -10.43 0.59
C GLN A 271 9.95 -10.47 0.41
N LEU A 272 10.55 -11.67 0.50
CA LEU A 272 11.94 -11.93 0.16
C LEU A 272 12.11 -13.30 -0.52
N ARG A 273 12.59 -13.29 -1.76
CA ARG A 273 12.93 -14.48 -2.54
C ARG A 273 14.35 -14.34 -3.07
N ILE A 274 15.26 -15.13 -2.50
CA ILE A 274 16.65 -15.23 -2.92
C ILE A 274 16.80 -16.52 -3.75
N PRO A 275 16.99 -16.45 -5.08
CA PRO A 275 17.23 -17.63 -5.90
C PRO A 275 18.58 -18.28 -5.63
N ASP A 276 18.65 -19.60 -5.76
CA ASP A 276 19.90 -20.37 -5.64
C ASP A 276 20.90 -20.01 -6.73
N ASP A 277 20.42 -19.75 -7.96
CA ASP A 277 21.24 -19.29 -9.07
C ASP A 277 21.63 -17.82 -8.88
N PRO A 278 22.93 -17.49 -8.70
CA PRO A 278 23.40 -16.13 -8.49
C PRO A 278 23.19 -15.22 -9.72
N GLY A 279 22.93 -15.78 -10.90
CA GLY A 279 22.58 -15.04 -12.11
C GLY A 279 21.13 -14.55 -12.14
N GLN A 280 20.26 -15.05 -11.26
CA GLN A 280 18.87 -14.61 -11.14
C GLN A 280 18.73 -13.56 -10.04
N GLN A 281 18.07 -12.45 -10.32
CA GLN A 281 17.85 -11.36 -9.37
C GLN A 281 17.12 -11.80 -8.08
N VAL A 282 17.54 -11.29 -6.91
CA VAL A 282 16.75 -11.35 -5.67
C VAL A 282 15.48 -10.55 -5.85
N LEU A 283 14.34 -11.10 -5.43
CA LEU A 283 13.04 -10.45 -5.53
C LEU A 283 12.54 -10.09 -4.13
N ALA A 284 12.03 -8.87 -3.98
CA ALA A 284 11.65 -8.32 -2.68
C ALA A 284 10.50 -7.33 -2.79
N ALA A 285 9.75 -7.16 -1.70
CA ALA A 285 8.76 -6.10 -1.58
C ALA A 285 8.92 -5.44 -0.21
N VAL A 286 8.87 -4.11 -0.20
CA VAL A 286 9.02 -3.30 1.02
C VAL A 286 7.80 -2.39 1.16
N ALA A 287 7.10 -2.51 2.27
CA ALA A 287 6.02 -1.61 2.65
C ALA A 287 6.55 -0.44 3.47
N VAL A 288 6.01 0.75 3.27
CA VAL A 288 6.15 1.92 4.14
C VAL A 288 4.82 2.10 4.85
N GLY A 289 4.79 1.87 6.17
CA GLY A 289 3.56 1.68 6.95
C GLY A 289 3.07 0.22 6.91
N ASN A 290 2.27 -0.18 7.91
CA ASN A 290 1.77 -1.55 8.03
C ASN A 290 0.51 -1.77 7.15
N PRO A 291 0.58 -2.57 6.06
CA PRO A 291 -0.54 -2.79 5.15
C PRO A 291 -1.67 -3.60 5.76
N ASP A 292 -1.45 -4.34 6.85
CA ASP A 292 -2.50 -5.11 7.52
C ASP A 292 -3.47 -4.21 8.29
N THR A 293 -2.99 -3.04 8.74
CA THR A 293 -3.75 -2.09 9.57
C THR A 293 -4.15 -0.81 8.83
N ALA A 294 -3.56 -0.55 7.67
CA ALA A 294 -3.82 0.66 6.91
C ALA A 294 -5.24 0.69 6.35
N ALA A 295 -5.90 1.85 6.39
CA ALA A 295 -7.20 2.03 5.75
C ALA A 295 -7.06 2.05 4.22
N ASN A 296 -5.93 2.57 3.72
CA ASN A 296 -5.58 2.60 2.31
C ASN A 296 -4.20 1.97 2.11
N VAL A 297 -4.09 1.09 1.11
CA VAL A 297 -2.87 0.39 0.73
C VAL A 297 -2.63 0.61 -0.75
N SER A 298 -1.42 1.02 -1.12
CA SER A 298 -1.00 1.08 -2.53
C SER A 298 0.12 0.09 -2.83
N VAL A 299 0.12 -0.51 -4.02
CA VAL A 299 1.19 -1.39 -4.51
C VAL A 299 1.73 -0.83 -5.81
N THR A 300 3.02 -0.49 -5.85
CA THR A 300 3.69 0.01 -7.07
C THR A 300 4.50 -1.09 -7.74
N VAL A 301 4.22 -1.31 -9.03
CA VAL A 301 4.86 -2.31 -9.89
C VAL A 301 5.75 -1.59 -10.91
N PRO A 302 7.07 -1.82 -10.89
CA PRO A 302 8.03 -1.11 -11.73
C PRO A 302 8.11 -1.72 -13.13
N GLY A 303 8.86 -1.10 -14.04
CA GLY A 303 9.00 -1.54 -15.44
C GLY A 303 10.40 -2.03 -15.82
N VAL A 304 10.67 -2.05 -17.13
CA VAL A 304 11.95 -2.48 -17.73
C VAL A 304 13.15 -1.82 -17.06
N GLY A 305 14.21 -2.61 -16.90
CA GLY A 305 15.47 -2.17 -16.32
C GLY A 305 15.46 -2.05 -14.80
N SER A 306 14.30 -2.24 -14.17
CA SER A 306 14.20 -2.12 -12.73
C SER A 306 14.78 -3.36 -12.05
N THR A 307 15.59 -3.11 -11.03
CA THR A 307 16.26 -4.18 -10.29
C THR A 307 16.19 -3.94 -8.79
N THR A 308 16.28 -5.01 -7.99
CA THR A 308 16.34 -4.92 -6.53
C THR A 308 17.54 -4.09 -6.09
N ARG A 309 18.67 -4.21 -6.80
CA ARG A 309 19.87 -3.41 -6.53
C ARG A 309 19.72 -1.94 -6.95
N GLY A 310 19.21 -1.69 -8.15
CA GLY A 310 19.24 -0.37 -8.77
C GLY A 310 18.02 0.51 -8.49
N THR A 311 16.89 -0.07 -8.10
CA THR A 311 15.59 0.63 -8.16
C THR A 311 14.80 0.54 -6.84
N LEU A 312 14.87 -0.58 -6.12
CA LEU A 312 14.07 -0.77 -4.91
C LEU A 312 14.25 0.33 -3.84
N PRO A 313 15.48 0.81 -3.51
CA PRO A 313 15.63 1.88 -2.53
C PRO A 313 14.93 3.20 -2.94
N ASP A 314 14.99 3.55 -4.22
CA ASP A 314 14.33 4.75 -4.73
C ASP A 314 12.81 4.58 -4.72
N MET A 315 12.31 3.39 -5.08
CA MET A 315 10.87 3.10 -4.97
C MET A 315 10.35 3.20 -3.54
N VAL A 316 11.12 2.80 -2.53
CA VAL A 316 10.72 2.97 -1.12
C VAL A 316 10.71 4.45 -0.73
N SER A 317 11.64 5.24 -1.26
CA SER A 317 11.63 6.69 -1.07
C SER A 317 10.40 7.33 -1.73
N GLU A 318 10.03 6.88 -2.93
CA GLU A 318 8.83 7.33 -3.64
C GLU A 318 7.54 6.89 -2.94
N ALA A 319 7.50 5.67 -2.39
CA ALA A 319 6.40 5.17 -1.57
C ALA A 319 6.19 6.02 -0.30
N ARG A 320 7.28 6.48 0.33
CA ARG A 320 7.22 7.42 1.44
C ARG A 320 6.58 8.75 1.03
N GLU A 321 7.02 9.34 -0.06
CA GLU A 321 6.45 10.63 -0.54
C GLU A 321 4.98 10.48 -0.94
N LEU A 322 4.62 9.37 -1.60
CA LEU A 322 3.24 9.02 -1.91
C LEU A 322 2.38 8.94 -0.64
N ARG A 323 2.84 8.20 0.38
CA ARG A 323 2.16 8.06 1.68
C ARG A 323 1.95 9.41 2.35
N LEU A 324 2.95 10.29 2.35
CA LEU A 324 2.85 11.63 2.97
C LEU A 324 1.81 12.51 2.29
N GLU A 325 1.77 12.52 0.96
CA GLU A 325 0.76 13.27 0.21
C GLU A 325 -0.63 12.67 0.43
N GLU A 326 -0.76 11.34 0.45
CA GLU A 326 -2.03 10.64 0.69
C GLU A 326 -2.60 10.99 2.07
N GLN A 327 -1.76 10.92 3.11
CA GLN A 327 -2.12 11.34 4.47
C GLN A 327 -2.57 12.81 4.50
N THR A 328 -1.85 13.69 3.79
CA THR A 328 -2.22 15.11 3.70
C THR A 328 -3.60 15.30 3.08
N GLN A 329 -3.94 14.56 2.02
CA GLN A 329 -5.25 14.62 1.38
C GLN A 329 -6.36 14.05 2.26
N LEU A 330 -6.12 12.92 2.95
CA LEU A 330 -7.07 12.31 3.88
C LEU A 330 -7.37 13.23 5.07
N LEU A 331 -6.34 13.83 5.67
CA LEU A 331 -6.51 14.79 6.78
C LEU A 331 -7.33 16.01 6.34
N LYS A 332 -7.06 16.57 5.15
CA LYS A 332 -7.86 17.67 4.59
C LYS A 332 -9.32 17.28 4.34
N ALA A 333 -9.57 16.02 4.00
CA ALA A 333 -10.91 15.46 3.81
C ALA A 333 -11.58 15.02 5.13
N GLY A 334 -10.93 15.18 6.29
CA GLY A 334 -11.46 14.73 7.58
C GLY A 334 -11.57 13.21 7.73
N LYS A 335 -10.76 12.45 6.98
CA LYS A 335 -10.70 10.98 7.02
C LYS A 335 -9.48 10.49 7.82
N PRO A 336 -9.51 9.26 8.37
CA PRO A 336 -8.36 8.66 9.00
C PRO A 336 -7.15 8.58 8.05
N ALA A 337 -5.99 9.09 8.47
CA ALA A 337 -4.76 9.11 7.69
C ALA A 337 -3.91 7.83 7.87
N SER A 338 -4.58 6.68 7.88
CA SER A 338 -3.95 5.36 8.03
C SER A 338 -3.61 4.79 6.65
N VAL A 339 -2.34 4.90 6.26
CA VAL A 339 -1.87 4.63 4.88
C VAL A 339 -0.64 3.75 4.90
N ALA A 340 -0.58 2.78 3.99
CA ALA A 340 0.62 2.02 3.65
C ALA A 340 0.89 2.04 2.15
N ALA A 341 2.16 2.16 1.75
CA ALA A 341 2.58 2.14 0.36
C ALA A 341 3.67 1.08 0.14
N ILE A 342 3.46 0.18 -0.81
CA ILE A 342 4.31 -0.99 -1.06
C ILE A 342 5.09 -0.77 -2.36
N ALA A 343 6.41 -0.78 -2.25
CA ALA A 343 7.33 -0.91 -3.39
C ALA A 343 7.52 -2.40 -3.69
N TRP A 344 6.99 -2.89 -4.82
CA TRP A 344 6.97 -4.31 -5.15
C TRP A 344 7.96 -4.65 -6.28
N MET A 345 9.10 -5.25 -5.94
CA MET A 345 10.07 -5.85 -6.86
C MET A 345 9.96 -7.37 -6.83
N GLY A 346 8.74 -7.89 -6.97
CA GLY A 346 8.44 -9.32 -6.84
C GLY A 346 8.62 -10.14 -8.12
N TYR A 347 9.05 -9.51 -9.22
CA TYR A 347 9.32 -10.15 -10.51
C TYR A 347 10.58 -9.58 -11.18
N THR A 348 11.04 -10.21 -12.27
CA THR A 348 12.19 -9.74 -13.05
C THR A 348 11.70 -9.10 -14.34
N PRO A 349 11.68 -7.75 -14.44
CA PRO A 349 11.37 -7.07 -15.69
C PRO A 349 12.46 -7.31 -16.75
N PRO A 350 12.18 -7.04 -18.04
CA PRO A 350 13.20 -7.14 -19.07
C PRO A 350 14.35 -6.16 -18.79
N PRO A 351 15.61 -6.50 -19.13
CA PRO A 351 16.75 -5.61 -18.92
C PRO A 351 16.64 -4.32 -19.74
N ASN A 352 17.27 -3.24 -19.27
CA ASN A 352 17.22 -1.94 -19.95
C ASN A 352 18.03 -1.96 -21.27
N PRO A 353 17.43 -1.63 -22.42
CA PRO A 353 18.13 -1.61 -23.71
C PRO A 353 19.17 -0.50 -23.90
N LEU A 354 19.38 0.40 -22.94
CA LEU A 354 20.44 1.41 -23.04
C LEU A 354 21.85 0.78 -23.13
N ASP A 355 22.02 -0.49 -22.76
CA ASP A 355 23.24 -1.28 -22.97
C ASP A 355 23.36 -1.89 -24.38
N THR A 356 22.33 -1.80 -25.25
CA THR A 356 22.29 -2.46 -26.58
C THR A 356 22.29 -1.50 -27.78
N GLY A 357 22.20 -0.19 -27.57
CA GLY A 357 22.42 0.82 -28.63
C GLY A 357 21.19 1.40 -29.36
N SER A 358 19.95 1.06 -28.97
CA SER A 358 18.72 1.78 -29.36
C SER A 358 17.53 1.28 -28.53
N ALA A 359 16.93 2.15 -27.71
CA ALA A 359 15.72 1.83 -26.96
C ALA A 359 14.48 1.65 -27.86
N TRP A 360 14.53 2.09 -29.11
CA TRP A 360 13.39 1.98 -30.01
C TRP A 360 13.28 0.58 -30.67
N ASP A 361 14.41 -0.01 -31.03
CA ASP A 361 14.45 -1.25 -31.79
C ASP A 361 14.32 -2.50 -30.91
N LEU A 362 14.78 -2.46 -29.65
CA LEU A 362 14.70 -3.60 -28.74
C LEU A 362 13.34 -3.70 -28.02
N TRP A 363 12.68 -2.59 -27.71
CA TRP A 363 11.32 -2.63 -27.14
C TRP A 363 10.29 -3.22 -28.11
N ARG A 364 10.55 -3.11 -29.42
CA ARG A 364 9.80 -3.80 -30.48
C ARG A 364 9.96 -5.33 -30.46
N THR A 365 10.98 -5.83 -29.76
CA THR A 365 11.29 -7.26 -29.58
C THR A 365 10.98 -7.77 -28.17
N MET A 366 10.49 -6.90 -27.27
CA MET A 366 10.03 -7.33 -25.96
C MET A 366 8.71 -8.07 -26.11
N THR A 367 8.66 -9.30 -25.59
CA THR A 367 7.44 -10.11 -25.52
C THR A 367 6.71 -9.84 -24.21
N ASP A 368 5.48 -10.35 -24.10
CA ASP A 368 4.70 -10.32 -22.87
C ASP A 368 5.06 -11.47 -21.89
N ASP A 369 6.03 -12.33 -22.24
CA ASP A 369 6.34 -13.54 -21.46
C ASP A 369 6.73 -13.22 -20.01
N GLN A 370 7.59 -12.23 -19.81
CA GLN A 370 8.00 -11.81 -18.46
C GLN A 370 6.88 -11.08 -17.72
N ALA A 371 6.02 -10.33 -18.43
CA ALA A 371 4.83 -9.73 -17.84
C ALA A 371 3.83 -10.80 -17.38
N LYS A 372 3.63 -11.88 -18.13
CA LYS A 372 2.76 -13.00 -17.75
C LYS A 372 3.29 -13.77 -16.53
N VAL A 373 4.60 -14.04 -16.49
CA VAL A 373 5.23 -14.65 -15.31
C VAL A 373 5.11 -13.73 -14.08
N GLY A 374 5.40 -12.44 -14.26
CA GLY A 374 5.26 -11.43 -13.20
C GLY A 374 3.82 -11.26 -12.73
N ALA A 375 2.85 -11.37 -13.64
CA ALA A 375 1.43 -11.26 -13.34
C ALA A 375 0.97 -12.36 -12.39
N ALA A 376 1.38 -13.61 -12.62
CA ALA A 376 1.05 -14.71 -11.73
C ALA A 376 1.59 -14.52 -10.30
N ASP A 377 2.80 -13.97 -10.17
CA ASP A 377 3.39 -13.65 -8.85
C ASP A 377 2.69 -12.46 -8.18
N LEU A 378 2.35 -11.42 -8.96
CA LEU A 378 1.62 -10.26 -8.46
C LEU A 378 0.19 -10.61 -8.02
N SER A 379 -0.53 -11.45 -8.77
CA SER A 379 -1.86 -11.94 -8.42
C SER A 379 -1.88 -12.65 -7.07
N ARG A 380 -0.84 -13.43 -6.76
CA ARG A 380 -0.70 -14.08 -5.45
C ARG A 380 -0.44 -13.05 -4.35
N TYR A 381 0.49 -12.12 -4.60
CA TYR A 381 0.83 -11.08 -3.63
C TYR A 381 -0.37 -10.18 -3.30
N LEU A 382 -1.17 -9.77 -4.30
CA LEU A 382 -2.37 -8.95 -4.08
C LEU A 382 -3.45 -9.70 -3.29
N GLN A 383 -3.61 -11.00 -3.50
CA GLN A 383 -4.49 -11.83 -2.69
C GLN A 383 -4.00 -11.91 -1.24
N GLU A 384 -2.70 -12.08 -1.01
CA GLU A 384 -2.12 -12.10 0.35
C GLU A 384 -2.37 -10.78 1.08
N VAL A 385 -2.12 -9.64 0.42
CA VAL A 385 -2.42 -8.30 0.98
C VAL A 385 -3.91 -8.17 1.32
N ARG A 386 -4.81 -8.57 0.41
CA ARG A 386 -6.26 -8.51 0.65
C ARG A 386 -6.71 -9.45 1.78
N VAL A 387 -6.12 -10.65 1.89
CA VAL A 387 -6.45 -11.59 2.98
C VAL A 387 -6.07 -11.01 4.34
N ASN A 388 -4.92 -10.33 4.43
CA ASN A 388 -4.47 -9.72 5.67
C ASN A 388 -5.21 -8.42 6.00
N ASN A 389 -5.73 -7.73 4.99
CA ASN A 389 -6.51 -6.50 5.12
C ASN A 389 -7.80 -6.55 4.27
N PRO A 390 -8.84 -7.27 4.72
CA PRO A 390 -10.03 -7.52 3.92
C PRO A 390 -10.86 -6.27 3.62
N THR A 391 -10.80 -5.26 4.49
CA THR A 391 -11.61 -4.04 4.40
C THR A 391 -10.85 -2.82 3.86
N GLY A 392 -9.54 -2.91 3.73
CA GLY A 392 -8.71 -1.80 3.25
C GLY A 392 -8.99 -1.45 1.79
N HIS A 393 -8.83 -0.18 1.45
CA HIS A 393 -8.83 0.27 0.06
C HIS A 393 -7.50 -0.10 -0.58
N LEU A 394 -7.48 -1.04 -1.54
CA LEU A 394 -6.26 -1.48 -2.21
C LEU A 394 -6.17 -0.87 -3.61
N THR A 395 -5.12 -0.11 -3.86
CA THR A 395 -4.85 0.50 -5.17
C THR A 395 -3.60 -0.07 -5.81
N LEU A 396 -3.70 -0.48 -7.08
CA LEU A 396 -2.58 -1.00 -7.87
C LEU A 396 -2.02 0.07 -8.80
N LEU A 397 -0.71 0.35 -8.71
CA LEU A 397 -0.02 1.38 -9.47
C LEU A 397 1.02 0.73 -10.39
N GLY A 398 0.70 0.59 -11.68
CA GLY A 398 1.61 0.01 -12.67
C GLY A 398 2.38 1.08 -13.44
N HIS A 399 3.72 1.04 -13.41
CA HIS A 399 4.58 1.92 -14.20
C HIS A 399 5.14 1.20 -15.42
N SER A 400 5.08 1.82 -16.60
CA SER A 400 5.77 1.30 -17.79
C SER A 400 5.37 -0.15 -18.09
N TYR A 401 6.32 -1.07 -18.30
CA TYR A 401 6.09 -2.51 -18.46
C TYR A 401 5.39 -3.17 -17.24
N GLY A 402 5.54 -2.58 -16.06
CA GLY A 402 4.77 -2.94 -14.86
C GLY A 402 3.28 -2.70 -15.03
N SER A 403 2.86 -1.79 -15.92
CA SER A 403 1.43 -1.60 -16.27
C SER A 403 0.84 -2.81 -16.97
N LEU A 404 1.58 -3.40 -17.92
CA LEU A 404 1.17 -4.62 -18.60
C LEU A 404 1.10 -5.79 -17.62
N THR A 405 2.12 -5.93 -16.77
CA THR A 405 2.19 -6.95 -15.71
C THR A 405 1.02 -6.81 -14.72
N ALA A 406 0.73 -5.59 -14.28
CA ALA A 406 -0.39 -5.29 -13.37
C ALA A 406 -1.76 -5.57 -14.00
N SER A 407 -1.95 -5.17 -15.26
CA SER A 407 -3.19 -5.46 -15.99
C SER A 407 -3.43 -6.96 -16.15
N LEU A 408 -2.41 -7.72 -16.55
CA LEU A 408 -2.48 -9.17 -16.67
C LEU A 408 -2.81 -9.83 -15.33
N ALA A 409 -2.20 -9.37 -14.23
CA ALA A 409 -2.49 -9.90 -12.89
C ALA A 409 -3.97 -9.72 -12.52
N LEU A 410 -4.51 -8.51 -12.77
CA LEU A 410 -5.92 -8.21 -12.53
C LEU A 410 -6.86 -9.06 -13.42
N GLN A 411 -6.49 -9.30 -14.67
CA GLN A 411 -7.24 -10.17 -15.57
C GLN A 411 -7.23 -11.64 -15.10
N ASP A 412 -6.09 -12.15 -14.64
CA ASP A 412 -5.97 -13.50 -14.07
C ASP A 412 -6.84 -13.65 -12.82
N LEU A 413 -6.86 -12.64 -11.95
CA LEU A 413 -7.70 -12.60 -10.75
C LEU A 413 -9.19 -12.56 -11.10
N ASN A 414 -9.57 -11.71 -12.06
CA ASN A 414 -10.94 -11.62 -12.55
C ASN A 414 -11.43 -12.95 -13.14
N ALA A 415 -10.56 -13.66 -13.87
CA ALA A 415 -10.87 -14.96 -14.46
C ALA A 415 -11.23 -16.04 -13.42
N ILE A 416 -10.76 -15.90 -12.17
CA ILE A 416 -11.11 -16.77 -11.04
C ILE A 416 -12.13 -16.16 -10.08
N GLY A 417 -12.71 -15.00 -10.42
CA GLY A 417 -13.71 -14.30 -9.59
C GLY A 417 -13.13 -13.64 -8.34
N ALA A 418 -11.83 -13.36 -8.32
CA ALA A 418 -11.17 -12.62 -7.24
C ALA A 418 -11.02 -11.15 -7.63
N HIS A 419 -11.45 -10.25 -6.75
CA HIS A 419 -11.42 -8.80 -6.98
C HIS A 419 -10.70 -8.09 -5.82
N PRO A 420 -9.41 -8.35 -5.57
CA PRO A 420 -8.72 -7.81 -4.40
C PRO A 420 -8.42 -6.31 -4.50
N VAL A 421 -8.48 -5.70 -5.68
CA VAL A 421 -8.07 -4.30 -5.93
C VAL A 421 -9.29 -3.44 -6.22
N ASN A 422 -9.36 -2.28 -5.56
CA ASN A 422 -10.44 -1.30 -5.72
C ASN A 422 -10.18 -0.41 -6.93
N ASP A 423 -9.01 0.23 -7.02
CA ASP A 423 -8.63 1.13 -8.12
C ASP A 423 -7.29 0.72 -8.74
N ALA A 424 -7.11 1.02 -10.03
CA ALA A 424 -5.85 0.80 -10.72
C ALA A 424 -5.40 2.04 -11.50
N VAL A 425 -4.11 2.38 -11.43
CA VAL A 425 -3.51 3.46 -12.21
C VAL A 425 -2.34 2.92 -13.03
N PHE A 426 -2.41 3.08 -14.35
CA PHE A 426 -1.38 2.65 -15.28
C PHE A 426 -0.71 3.86 -15.92
N TYR A 427 0.59 4.06 -15.70
CA TYR A 427 1.27 5.28 -16.10
C TYR A 427 2.56 5.02 -16.86
N GLY A 428 2.79 5.79 -17.92
CA GLY A 428 3.84 5.49 -18.90
C GLY A 428 3.64 4.13 -19.59
N SER A 429 2.42 3.59 -19.59
CA SER A 429 2.12 2.26 -20.10
C SER A 429 2.38 2.13 -21.61
N PRO A 430 3.05 1.04 -22.06
CA PRO A 430 3.16 0.67 -23.46
C PRO A 430 1.94 -0.09 -24.00
N GLY A 431 1.03 -0.54 -23.14
CA GLY A 431 -0.06 -1.47 -23.46
C GLY A 431 -0.58 -2.19 -22.22
N LEU A 432 -1.81 -2.72 -22.29
CA LEU A 432 -2.48 -3.35 -21.14
C LEU A 432 -3.10 -4.72 -21.44
N GLU A 433 -3.06 -5.18 -22.69
CA GLU A 433 -3.69 -6.45 -23.12
C GLU A 433 -5.18 -6.54 -22.74
N LEU A 434 -5.89 -5.41 -22.81
CA LEU A 434 -7.33 -5.32 -22.54
C LEU A 434 -8.03 -4.44 -23.57
N TYR A 435 -9.31 -4.69 -23.79
CA TYR A 435 -10.19 -3.93 -24.67
C TYR A 435 -11.26 -3.13 -23.90
N SER A 436 -11.45 -3.47 -22.62
CA SER A 436 -12.38 -2.80 -21.72
C SER A 436 -11.87 -2.88 -20.28
N PRO A 437 -12.00 -1.82 -19.47
CA PRO A 437 -11.67 -1.84 -18.05
C PRO A 437 -12.36 -2.96 -17.26
N ALA A 438 -13.53 -3.42 -17.73
CA ALA A 438 -14.26 -4.53 -17.10
C ALA A 438 -13.43 -5.84 -17.03
N GLN A 439 -12.43 -6.01 -17.91
CA GLN A 439 -11.52 -7.16 -17.86
C GLN A 439 -10.64 -7.17 -16.60
N LEU A 440 -10.42 -6.02 -15.96
CA LEU A 440 -9.59 -5.91 -14.76
C LEU A 440 -10.29 -6.43 -13.51
N GLY A 441 -11.62 -6.57 -13.50
CA GLY A 441 -12.37 -7.06 -12.34
C GLY A 441 -12.09 -6.25 -11.07
N LEU A 442 -12.15 -4.91 -11.16
CA LEU A 442 -11.97 -4.04 -10.01
C LEU A 442 -13.17 -4.10 -9.04
N ASP A 443 -12.88 -4.01 -7.75
CA ASP A 443 -13.88 -3.99 -6.67
C ASP A 443 -14.48 -2.60 -6.51
N HIS A 444 -15.53 -2.32 -7.29
CA HIS A 444 -16.34 -1.10 -7.28
C HIS A 444 -15.61 0.22 -7.62
N GLY A 445 -14.32 0.17 -7.98
CA GLY A 445 -13.54 1.35 -8.41
C GLY A 445 -13.28 1.42 -9.91
N GLU A 446 -12.36 2.30 -10.28
CA GLU A 446 -12.11 2.72 -11.66
C GLU A 446 -10.66 2.46 -12.08
N ALA A 447 -10.44 2.41 -13.39
CA ALA A 447 -9.12 2.27 -13.98
C ALA A 447 -8.68 3.56 -14.65
N TYR A 448 -7.46 3.99 -14.33
CA TYR A 448 -6.90 5.27 -14.73
C TYR A 448 -5.63 5.09 -15.56
N VAL A 449 -5.35 6.07 -16.40
CA VAL A 449 -4.10 6.15 -17.17
C VAL A 449 -3.42 7.50 -17.05
N MET A 450 -2.09 7.54 -17.15
CA MET A 450 -1.31 8.78 -17.26
C MET A 450 -0.22 8.68 -18.31
N GLN A 451 -0.09 9.72 -19.13
CA GLN A 451 1.00 9.89 -20.09
C GLN A 451 1.66 11.25 -19.90
N ALA A 452 2.99 11.29 -19.93
CA ALA A 452 3.78 12.50 -19.90
C ALA A 452 4.10 12.98 -21.33
N PRO A 453 4.17 14.29 -21.60
CA PRO A 453 4.24 14.81 -22.97
C PRO A 453 5.46 14.36 -23.77
N GLN A 454 6.60 14.11 -23.12
CA GLN A 454 7.85 13.71 -23.76
C GLN A 454 8.19 12.23 -23.49
N ASP A 455 7.23 11.46 -22.99
CA ASP A 455 7.43 10.03 -22.77
C ASP A 455 7.41 9.28 -24.11
N LEU A 456 8.58 8.76 -24.49
CA LEU A 456 8.75 8.01 -25.74
C LEU A 456 7.96 6.70 -25.74
N ILE A 457 7.71 6.11 -24.57
CA ILE A 457 6.92 4.88 -24.46
C ILE A 457 5.47 5.16 -24.82
N THR A 458 4.86 6.21 -24.26
CA THR A 458 3.46 6.56 -24.56
C THR A 458 3.29 7.10 -25.98
N ASN A 459 4.25 7.90 -26.45
CA ASN A 459 4.14 8.56 -27.76
C ASN A 459 4.44 7.65 -28.93
N LEU A 460 5.31 6.67 -28.75
CA LEU A 460 5.81 5.86 -29.86
C LEU A 460 5.44 4.38 -29.69
N VAL A 461 5.54 3.79 -28.49
CA VAL A 461 5.27 2.36 -28.26
C VAL A 461 3.78 2.06 -28.08
N ALA A 462 3.06 2.82 -27.26
CA ALA A 462 1.63 2.58 -26.99
C ALA A 462 0.74 2.55 -28.26
N PRO A 463 0.98 3.39 -29.29
CA PRO A 463 0.27 3.26 -30.58
C PRO A 463 0.50 1.93 -31.31
N LEU A 464 1.60 1.23 -31.00
CA LEU A 464 1.96 -0.08 -31.57
C LEU A 464 1.54 -1.25 -30.68
N ALA A 465 0.88 -1.03 -29.55
CA ALA A 465 0.39 -2.09 -28.66
C ALA A 465 -0.39 -3.21 -29.40
N PRO A 466 -1.27 -2.92 -30.38
CA PRO A 466 -2.00 -3.98 -31.09
C PRO A 466 -1.10 -4.94 -31.89
N VAL A 467 0.04 -4.44 -32.38
CA VAL A 467 1.00 -5.23 -33.16
C VAL A 467 1.75 -6.22 -32.26
N HIS A 468 1.88 -5.90 -30.97
CA HIS A 468 2.58 -6.72 -29.97
C HIS A 468 1.62 -7.65 -29.21
N GLY A 469 0.31 -7.61 -29.52
CA GLY A 469 -0.71 -8.35 -28.78
C GLY A 469 -1.13 -7.69 -27.47
N TRP A 470 -0.63 -6.50 -27.14
CA TRP A 470 -0.87 -5.81 -25.85
C TRP A 470 -2.16 -4.97 -25.83
N GLY A 471 -3.14 -5.36 -26.64
CA GLY A 471 -4.41 -4.64 -26.77
C GLY A 471 -4.32 -3.29 -27.50
N PRO A 472 -5.42 -2.52 -27.57
CA PRO A 472 -5.44 -1.13 -28.04
C PRO A 472 -4.50 -0.22 -27.24
N ASN A 473 -4.22 0.96 -27.82
CA ASN A 473 -3.50 2.01 -27.10
C ASN A 473 -4.30 2.43 -25.84
N PRO A 474 -3.73 2.30 -24.62
CA PRO A 474 -4.43 2.58 -23.37
C PRO A 474 -5.06 3.97 -23.30
N TYR A 475 -4.36 4.99 -23.82
CA TYR A 475 -4.82 6.39 -23.78
C TYR A 475 -5.96 6.71 -24.74
N SER A 476 -6.35 5.73 -25.57
CA SER A 476 -7.50 5.82 -26.48
C SER A 476 -8.56 4.75 -26.20
N THR A 477 -8.37 3.94 -25.15
CA THR A 477 -9.27 2.83 -24.82
C THR A 477 -10.47 3.36 -24.04
N PRO A 478 -11.71 3.20 -24.54
CA PRO A 478 -12.91 3.69 -23.87
C PRO A 478 -13.05 3.13 -22.46
N GLY A 479 -13.42 3.99 -21.52
CA GLY A 479 -13.65 3.64 -20.10
C GLY A 479 -12.41 3.78 -19.21
N LEU A 480 -11.20 3.91 -19.76
CA LEU A 480 -10.04 4.32 -18.98
C LEU A 480 -10.06 5.85 -18.79
N ILE A 481 -9.85 6.30 -17.56
CA ILE A 481 -9.87 7.73 -17.21
C ILE A 481 -8.45 8.28 -17.25
N GLU A 482 -8.19 9.25 -18.12
CA GLU A 482 -6.88 9.91 -18.16
C GLU A 482 -6.73 10.95 -17.04
N LEU A 483 -5.68 10.79 -16.23
CA LEU A 483 -5.26 11.75 -15.21
C LEU A 483 -4.19 12.68 -15.78
N SER A 484 -4.16 13.93 -15.31
CA SER A 484 -3.19 14.92 -15.74
C SER A 484 -1.80 14.58 -15.22
N SER A 485 -0.83 14.62 -16.12
CA SER A 485 0.61 14.67 -15.83
C SER A 485 1.20 16.07 -16.03
N HIS A 486 0.38 17.04 -16.47
CA HIS A 486 0.83 18.39 -16.82
C HIS A 486 0.95 19.27 -15.57
N ALA A 487 1.83 20.27 -15.66
CA ALA A 487 1.93 21.29 -14.62
C ALA A 487 0.60 22.03 -14.47
N GLY A 488 0.21 22.31 -13.23
CA GLY A 488 -1.07 22.95 -12.95
C GLY A 488 -1.36 23.06 -11.47
N VAL A 489 -2.56 23.53 -11.15
CA VAL A 489 -3.03 23.68 -9.78
C VAL A 489 -3.81 22.43 -9.37
N ASP A 490 -3.49 21.87 -8.21
CA ASP A 490 -4.20 20.73 -7.64
C ASP A 490 -5.55 21.12 -7.01
N ALA A 491 -6.33 20.14 -6.53
CA ALA A 491 -7.63 20.42 -5.92
C ALA A 491 -7.53 21.24 -4.62
N GLY A 492 -6.35 21.26 -3.98
CA GLY A 492 -6.04 22.06 -2.81
C GLY A 492 -5.55 23.48 -3.11
N GLY A 493 -5.46 23.88 -4.39
CA GLY A 493 -4.98 25.19 -4.79
C GLY A 493 -3.45 25.33 -4.85
N ILE A 494 -2.71 24.22 -4.76
CA ILE A 494 -1.24 24.22 -4.78
C ILE A 494 -0.74 23.95 -6.20
N TRP A 495 0.26 24.73 -6.63
CA TRP A 495 0.92 24.49 -7.91
C TRP A 495 1.76 23.20 -7.86
N ARG A 496 1.61 22.35 -8.86
CA ARG A 496 2.39 21.12 -9.06
C ARG A 496 3.08 21.19 -10.42
N ASP A 497 4.37 20.89 -10.46
CA ASP A 497 5.08 20.70 -11.72
C ASP A 497 4.57 19.45 -12.46
N GLY A 498 4.68 19.48 -13.79
CA GLY A 498 4.34 18.33 -14.62
C GLY A 498 5.45 17.28 -14.65
N ALA A 499 5.10 16.05 -15.00
CA ALA A 499 6.06 15.04 -15.43
C ALA A 499 6.43 15.30 -16.91
N SER A 500 7.72 15.34 -17.22
CA SER A 500 8.19 15.55 -18.59
C SER A 500 8.44 14.24 -19.33
N GLY A 501 9.25 13.35 -18.74
CA GLY A 501 9.68 12.11 -19.35
C GLY A 501 9.22 10.85 -18.60
N HIS A 502 9.65 9.70 -19.12
CA HIS A 502 9.16 8.39 -18.71
C HIS A 502 9.40 8.05 -17.23
N ALA A 503 10.51 8.54 -16.65
CA ALA A 503 10.87 8.27 -15.25
C ALA A 503 10.40 9.37 -14.28
N ASP A 504 9.74 10.42 -14.77
CA ASP A 504 9.42 11.62 -13.96
C ASP A 504 8.11 11.48 -13.18
N TYR A 505 7.24 10.51 -13.50
CA TYR A 505 5.90 10.40 -12.91
C TYR A 505 5.88 10.36 -11.36
N PRO A 506 6.67 9.52 -10.68
CA PRO A 506 6.66 9.46 -9.21
C PRO A 506 7.58 10.52 -8.58
N ARG A 507 8.31 11.31 -9.38
CA ARG A 507 9.37 12.19 -8.88
C ARG A 507 8.79 13.43 -8.22
N THR A 508 9.54 13.92 -7.25
CA THR A 508 9.30 15.20 -6.60
C THR A 508 10.00 16.35 -7.32
N PHE A 509 9.60 17.57 -7.01
CA PHE A 509 10.31 18.80 -7.32
C PHE A 509 10.42 19.65 -6.05
N LEU A 510 11.30 20.65 -6.07
CA LEU A 510 11.37 21.65 -5.00
C LEU A 510 10.48 22.82 -5.38
N ASP A 511 9.57 23.19 -4.49
CA ASP A 511 8.76 24.39 -4.66
C ASP A 511 9.60 25.68 -4.47
N ALA A 512 8.97 26.84 -4.66
CA ALA A 512 9.64 28.14 -4.53
C ALA A 512 10.20 28.41 -3.11
N SER A 513 9.69 27.71 -2.10
CA SER A 513 10.18 27.75 -0.71
C SER A 513 11.23 26.69 -0.40
N GLY A 514 11.58 25.84 -1.37
CA GLY A 514 12.54 24.75 -1.20
C GLY A 514 11.96 23.52 -0.51
N HIS A 515 10.63 23.40 -0.37
CA HIS A 515 10.00 22.18 0.12
C HIS A 515 9.83 21.18 -1.00
N GLN A 516 10.04 19.91 -0.68
CA GLN A 516 9.83 18.81 -1.60
C GLN A 516 8.32 18.58 -1.79
N GLN A 517 7.90 18.50 -3.05
CA GLN A 517 6.50 18.28 -3.44
C GLN A 517 6.43 17.23 -4.54
N LEU A 518 5.42 16.37 -4.50
CA LEU A 518 5.11 15.50 -5.65
C LEU A 518 4.69 16.34 -6.86
N ARG A 519 5.12 15.93 -8.05
CA ARG A 519 4.58 16.43 -9.33
C ARG A 519 3.09 16.11 -9.47
N MET A 520 2.41 16.72 -10.44
CA MET A 520 0.96 16.51 -10.66
C MET A 520 0.59 15.02 -10.80
N SER A 521 1.45 14.23 -11.45
CA SER A 521 1.31 12.78 -11.56
C SER A 521 1.33 12.09 -10.19
N GLY A 522 2.31 12.40 -9.33
CA GLY A 522 2.40 11.84 -7.97
C GLY A 522 1.23 12.27 -7.08
N TYR A 523 0.79 13.52 -7.19
CA TYR A 523 -0.41 14.02 -6.50
C TYR A 523 -1.67 13.22 -6.91
N ASN A 524 -1.84 12.97 -8.21
CA ASN A 524 -2.94 12.18 -8.74
C ASN A 524 -2.88 10.71 -8.29
N LEU A 525 -1.69 10.10 -8.25
CA LEU A 525 -1.50 8.75 -7.69
C LEU A 525 -1.97 8.71 -6.22
N ALA A 526 -1.56 9.69 -5.41
CA ALA A 526 -1.98 9.79 -4.01
C ALA A 526 -3.50 10.00 -3.87
N ALA A 527 -4.11 10.80 -4.74
CA ALA A 527 -5.56 11.05 -4.71
C ALA A 527 -6.38 9.77 -4.97
N ILE A 528 -5.94 8.93 -5.92
CA ILE A 528 -6.60 7.64 -6.19
C ILE A 528 -6.29 6.65 -5.06
N ALA A 529 -5.05 6.55 -4.60
CA ALA A 529 -4.66 5.68 -3.48
C ALA A 529 -5.48 5.96 -2.21
N ALA A 530 -5.73 7.24 -1.91
CA ALA A 530 -6.56 7.69 -0.79
C ALA A 530 -8.06 7.32 -0.88
N GLY A 531 -8.52 6.77 -2.01
CA GLY A 531 -9.95 6.62 -2.28
C GLY A 531 -10.67 7.99 -2.38
N LEU A 532 -9.96 9.02 -2.85
CA LEU A 532 -10.47 10.38 -3.02
C LEU A 532 -10.47 10.78 -4.51
N PRO A 533 -11.22 10.08 -5.39
CA PRO A 533 -11.24 10.38 -6.83
C PRO A 533 -11.84 11.75 -7.15
N GLY A 534 -12.42 12.48 -6.19
CA GLY A 534 -12.81 13.88 -6.32
C GLY A 534 -11.63 14.86 -6.32
N ASN A 535 -10.48 14.46 -5.78
CA ASN A 535 -9.26 15.27 -5.74
C ASN A 535 -8.43 15.15 -7.02
N LYS A 536 -8.76 14.20 -7.91
CA LYS A 536 -8.04 13.95 -9.15
C LYS A 536 -8.11 15.16 -10.09
N VAL A 537 -7.02 15.39 -10.82
CA VAL A 537 -6.95 16.39 -11.88
C VAL A 537 -6.89 15.65 -13.21
N THR A 538 -7.84 15.91 -14.11
CA THR A 538 -7.82 15.39 -15.49
C THR A 538 -7.20 16.40 -16.44
N PRO A 539 -6.65 15.98 -17.60
CA PRO A 539 -6.17 16.91 -18.62
C PRO A 539 -7.25 17.92 -19.02
N SER A 540 -6.86 19.18 -19.26
CA SER A 540 -7.79 20.18 -19.78
C SER A 540 -8.22 19.83 -21.21
N LEU A 541 -9.52 19.88 -21.50
CA LEU A 541 -10.06 19.72 -22.86
C LEU A 541 -9.72 20.90 -23.79
N VAL A 542 -9.15 21.98 -23.24
CA VAL A 542 -8.70 23.16 -23.97
C VAL A 542 -7.18 23.09 -24.07
N PRO A 543 -6.57 23.21 -25.27
CA PRO A 543 -5.12 23.20 -25.41
C PRO A 543 -4.50 24.33 -24.56
N PRO A 544 -3.31 24.12 -23.98
CA PRO A 544 -2.65 25.14 -23.18
C PRO A 544 -2.46 26.39 -24.04
N ILE A 545 -2.89 27.54 -23.51
CA ILE A 545 -2.60 28.83 -24.13
C ILE A 545 -1.08 29.02 -24.02
N LEU A 546 -0.37 28.82 -25.13
CA LEU A 546 0.99 29.28 -25.32
C LEU A 546 1.00 30.81 -25.18
N GLY A 547 1.14 31.32 -23.95
CA GLY A 547 1.17 32.75 -23.71
C GLY A 547 0.72 33.19 -22.31
N GLY A 548 1.22 32.55 -21.26
CA GLY A 548 1.15 33.11 -19.90
C GLY A 548 2.49 33.74 -19.55
N ALA A 549 2.69 35.02 -19.87
CA ALA A 549 3.82 35.77 -19.34
C ALA A 549 3.76 35.73 -17.80
N LEU A 550 4.92 35.45 -17.19
CA LEU A 550 5.15 35.68 -15.77
C LEU A 550 4.66 37.09 -15.38
N PRO A 551 3.97 37.28 -14.25
CA PRO A 551 3.78 38.62 -13.70
C PRO A 551 5.17 39.21 -13.43
N GLU A 552 5.48 40.32 -14.09
CA GLU A 552 6.74 41.02 -13.91
C GLU A 552 7.02 41.29 -12.44
N SER A 553 8.22 40.91 -12.00
CA SER A 553 8.78 41.37 -10.73
C SER A 553 8.87 42.90 -10.74
N PRO A 554 8.56 43.62 -9.64
CA PRO A 554 8.73 45.06 -9.60
C PRO A 554 10.23 45.37 -9.72
N GLY A 555 10.62 45.91 -10.87
CA GLY A 555 11.99 46.32 -11.15
C GLY A 555 12.47 47.35 -10.13
N GLY A 556 13.58 47.03 -9.47
CA GLY A 556 14.42 48.02 -8.82
C GLY A 556 15.05 48.92 -9.86
N GLY A 557 14.94 50.23 -9.67
CA GLY A 557 15.51 51.24 -10.55
C GLY A 557 15.67 52.58 -9.85
N ARG A 558 16.83 52.73 -9.20
CA ARG A 558 17.56 53.96 -8.82
C ARG A 558 16.90 55.00 -7.91
#